data_AF-A0A847B3P9-F1
#
_entry.id   AF-A0A847B3P9-F1
#
_cell.length_a   1.000
_cell.length_b   1.000
_cell.length_c   1.000
_cell.angle_alpha   90.00
_cell.angle_beta   90.00
_cell.angle_gamma   90.00
#
_symmetry.space_group_name_H-M   'P 1'
#
loop_
_entity.id
_entity.type
_entity.pdbx_description
1 polymer ?
#
loop_
_entity_poly.entity_id
_entity_poly.type
_entity_poly.pdbx_seq_one_letter_code
_entity_poly.pdbx_strand_id
1 'polypeptide(L)' 'MEKKLIVLSGIPGSGKSTYAADYVNKNPETYIVASDAIRLELFGRVDDFSKEELVW' A
#
# COMPACT_ATOMS: atom_id res chain seq x y z
N MET A 1 9.21 0.72 21.84
CA MET A 1 8.88 1.76 20.85
C MET A 1 7.39 1.73 20.60
N GLU A 2 6.77 2.88 20.44
CA GLU A 2 5.36 2.99 20.05
C GLU A 2 5.19 2.62 18.57
N LYS A 3 4.14 1.86 18.25
CA LYS A 3 3.83 1.48 16.87
C LYS A 3 3.21 2.67 16.15
N LYS A 4 3.57 2.87 14.89
CA LYS A 4 3.06 3.98 14.06
C LYS A 4 2.29 3.44 12.87
N LEU A 5 1.21 4.14 12.50
CA LEU A 5 0.53 3.99 11.23
C LEU A 5 0.82 5.23 10.39
N ILE A 6 1.37 5.03 9.19
CA ILE A 6 1.65 6.11 8.23
C ILE A 6 0.73 5.91 7.04
N VAL A 7 -0.14 6.89 6.78
CA VAL A 7 -1.07 6.86 5.64
C VAL A 7 -0.56 7.78 4.54
N LEU A 8 -0.32 7.24 3.35
CA LEU A 8 0.09 8.01 2.18
C LEU A 8 -1.14 8.42 1.35
N SER A 9 -1.41 9.72 1.26
CA SER A 9 -2.52 10.27 0.48
C SER A 9 -2.00 11.09 -0.70
N GLY A 10 -2.54 10.84 -1.90
CA GLY A 10 -2.15 11.52 -3.12
C GLY A 10 -2.70 10.83 -4.38
N ILE A 11 -2.77 11.57 -5.49
CA ILE A 11 -3.27 11.06 -6.77
C ILE A 11 -2.41 9.90 -7.33
N PRO A 12 -2.94 9.05 -8.23
CA PRO A 12 -2.11 8.10 -8.99
C PRO A 12 -0.95 8.82 -9.69
N GLY A 13 0.25 8.23 -9.65
CA GLY A 13 1.46 8.86 -10.19
C GLY A 13 2.15 9.87 -9.27
N SER A 14 1.60 10.20 -8.09
CA SER A 14 2.22 11.16 -7.15
C SER A 14 3.46 10.64 -6.39
N GLY A 15 3.96 9.44 -6.72
CA GLY A 15 5.18 8.87 -6.11
C GLY A 15 5.00 8.16 -4.76
N LYS A 16 3.76 7.84 -4.33
CA LYS A 16 3.49 7.15 -3.05
C LYS A 16 4.29 5.84 -2.90
N SER A 17 4.24 4.97 -3.90
CA SER A 17 4.93 3.68 -3.87
C SER A 17 6.45 3.85 -3.85
N THR A 18 6.96 4.84 -4.58
CA THR A 18 8.40 5.18 -4.58
C THR A 18 8.85 5.63 -3.19
N TYR A 19 8.09 6.52 -2.55
CA TYR A 19 8.37 6.96 -1.19
C TYR A 19 8.28 5.81 -0.18
N ALA A 20 7.23 4.98 -0.24
CA ALA A 20 7.05 3.85 0.66
C ALA A 20 8.21 2.85 0.58
N ALA A 21 8.67 2.53 -0.64
CA ALA A 21 9.80 1.63 -0.86
C ALA A 21 11.11 2.19 -0.27
N ASP A 22 11.40 3.47 -0.48
CA ASP A 22 12.57 4.13 0.11
C ASP A 22 12.47 4.20 1.65
N TYR A 23 11.27 4.45 2.19
CA TYR A 23 11.04 4.53 3.63
C TYR A 23 11.33 3.19 4.34
N VAL A 24 10.79 2.07 3.83
CA VAL A 24 11.02 0.75 4.46
C VAL A 24 12.47 0.30 4.35
N ASN A 25 13.17 0.66 3.27
CA ASN A 25 14.60 0.39 3.13
C ASN A 25 15.43 1.15 4.18
N LYS A 26 15.02 2.35 4.57
CA LYS A 26 15.69 3.20 5.58
C LYS A 26 15.25 2.91 7.01
N ASN A 27 14.10 2.27 7.19
CA ASN A 27 13.50 1.98 8.51
C ASN A 27 13.17 0.49 8.60
N PRO A 28 14.17 -0.35 8.95
CA PRO A 28 13.95 -1.77 9.23
C PRO A 28 12.82 -1.93 10.27
N GLU A 29 12.00 -2.97 10.15
CA GLU A 29 10.75 -3.18 10.92
C GLU A 29 9.53 -2.35 10.47
N THR A 30 9.59 -1.73 9.29
CA THR A 30 8.41 -1.12 8.64
C THR A 30 7.90 -2.01 7.50
N TYR A 31 6.58 -2.14 7.37
CA TYR A 31 5.92 -2.94 6.34
C TYR A 31 4.98 -2.08 5.50
N ILE A 32 4.88 -2.39 4.21
CA ILE A 32 3.96 -1.72 3.27
C ILE A 32 2.66 -2.51 3.23
N VAL A 33 1.53 -1.83 3.39
CA VAL A 33 0.19 -2.36 3.12
C VAL A 33 -0.43 -1.51 2.02
N ALA A 34 -0.83 -2.14 0.91
CA ALA A 34 -1.35 -1.44 -0.27
C ALA A 34 -2.54 -2.19 -0.87
N SER A 35 -3.66 -1.50 -1.07
CA SER A 35 -4.89 -2.06 -1.63
C SER A 35 -4.70 -2.62 -3.04
N ASP A 36 -3.93 -1.95 -3.89
CA ASP A 36 -3.64 -2.45 -5.24
C ASP A 36 -2.91 -3.80 -5.22
N ALA A 37 -2.03 -4.02 -4.23
CA ALA A 37 -1.34 -5.30 -4.06
C ALA A 37 -2.33 -6.39 -3.59
N ILE A 38 -3.23 -6.05 -2.66
CA ILE A 38 -4.27 -6.97 -2.19
C ILE A 38 -5.24 -7.34 -3.33
N ARG A 39 -5.69 -6.38 -4.15
CA ARG A 39 -6.52 -6.66 -5.33
C ARG A 39 -5.81 -7.58 -6.32
N LEU A 40 -4.52 -7.31 -6.58
CA LEU A 40 -3.72 -8.15 -7.47
C LEU A 40 -3.62 -9.59 -6.96
N GLU A 41 -3.42 -9.76 -5.65
CA GLU A 41 -3.34 -11.08 -5.01
C GLU A 41 -4.68 -11.83 -5.06
N LEU A 42 -5.80 -11.16 -4.72
CA LEU A 42 -7.11 -11.80 -4.62
C LEU A 42 -7.82 -11.99 -5.97
N PHE A 43 -7.66 -11.05 -6.90
CA PHE A 43 -8.46 -10.96 -8.14
C PHE A 43 -7.60 -11.01 -9.42
N GLY A 44 -6.27 -10.98 -9.29
CA GLY A 44 -5.35 -11.02 -10.43
C GLY A 44 -5.24 -9.70 -11.21
N ARG A 45 -5.88 -8.62 -10.72
CA ARG A 45 -5.89 -7.30 -11.37
C ARG A 45 -5.94 -6.18 -10.33
N VAL A 46 -5.20 -5.10 -10.56
CA VAL A 46 -5.17 -3.92 -9.67
C VAL A 46 -6.41 -3.03 -9.79
N ASP A 47 -7.14 -3.15 -10.91
CA ASP A 47 -8.29 -2.32 -11.28
C ASP A 47 -9.64 -3.02 -11.06
N ASP A 48 -9.67 -4.13 -10.33
CA ASP A 48 -10.90 -4.82 -9.96
C ASP A 48 -11.43 -4.30 -8.61
N PHE A 49 -12.46 -3.45 -8.70
CA PHE A 49 -13.15 -2.84 -7.55
C PHE A 49 -14.47 -3.56 -7.20
N SER A 50 -14.68 -4.78 -7.69
CA SER A 50 -15.96 -5.50 -7.50
C SER A 50 -16.21 -5.98 -6.08
N LYS A 51 -15.15 -6.07 -5.25
CA LYS A 51 -15.17 -6.60 -3.87
C LYS A 51 -14.28 -5.80 -2.92
N GLU A 52 -14.49 -4.48 -2.88
CA GLU A 52 -13.68 -3.56 -2.07
C GLU A 52 -13.71 -3.87 -0.56
N GLU A 53 -14.78 -4.49 -0.08
CA GLU A 53 -14.93 -4.93 1.30
C GLU A 53 -13.93 -6.03 1.73
N LEU A 54 -13.27 -6.69 0.77
CA LEU A 54 -12.23 -7.68 1.05
C LEU A 54 -10.81 -7.07 1.05
N VAL A 55 -10.68 -5.82 0.60
CA VAL A 55 -9.40 -5.13 0.45
C VAL A 55 -9.06 -4.27 1.69
N TRP A 56 -10.08 -3.83 2.42
CA TRP A 56 -9.99 -2.91 3.55
C TRP A 56 -10.58 -3.47 4.85
#